data_AF-A0AAW5ESL3-F1
#
_entry.id   AF-A0AAW5ESL3-F1
#
_cell.length_a   1.000
_cell.length_b   1.000
_cell.length_c   1.000
_cell.angle_alpha   90.00
_cell.angle_beta   90.00
_cell.angle_gamma   90.00
#
_symmetry.space_group_name_H-M   'P 1'
#
loop_
_entity.id
_entity.type
_entity.pdbx_description
1 polymer ?
#
loop_
_entity_poly.entity_id
_entity_poly.type
_entity_poly.pdbx_seq_one_letter_code
_entity_poly.pdbx_strand_id
1 'polypeptide(L)'
;MAVSPRLSGRKRAPMTIRQRIVRRVLMVIPMALLAFIVMRMGWLDQAADRLTFSKVSWFDNTALVEHFRTIVTHNGMTHDRKDCLLFVLNGNDPPDATNLDVMERHSGSCPGDHNTLPRLFTLRVDRLSQSVQTDWQTPGVFHAMPQ
;
A
#
# COMPACT_ATOMS: atom_id res chain seq x y z
N MET A 1 -60.05 -23.82 21.85
CA MET A 1 -60.12 -24.27 20.44
C MET A 1 -59.22 -23.35 19.63
N ALA A 2 -58.07 -23.82 19.16
CA ALA A 2 -57.17 -23.04 18.30
C ALA A 2 -56.91 -23.84 17.02
N VAL A 3 -57.31 -23.27 15.89
CA VAL A 3 -57.14 -23.85 14.55
C VAL A 3 -55.79 -23.40 14.00
N SER A 4 -54.85 -24.33 13.85
CA SER A 4 -53.57 -24.05 13.18
C SER A 4 -53.77 -23.97 11.66
N PRO A 5 -53.20 -22.96 10.96
CA PRO A 5 -53.31 -22.88 9.51
C PRO A 5 -52.40 -23.93 8.86
N ARG A 6 -52.96 -24.73 7.96
CA ARG A 6 -52.22 -25.69 7.13
C ARG A 6 -51.37 -24.91 6.13
N LEU A 7 -50.04 -24.95 6.30
CA LEU A 7 -49.08 -24.54 5.28
C LEU A 7 -49.22 -25.48 4.07
N SER A 8 -49.98 -25.06 3.07
CA SER A 8 -50.05 -25.73 1.78
C SER A 8 -48.70 -25.59 1.07
N GLY A 9 -47.88 -26.64 1.13
CA GLY A 9 -46.66 -26.75 0.32
C GLY A 9 -47.03 -26.71 -1.17
N ARG A 10 -46.75 -25.58 -1.82
CA ARG A 10 -46.93 -25.40 -3.27
C ARG A 10 -45.99 -26.37 -3.98
N LYS A 11 -46.53 -27.50 -4.46
CA LYS A 11 -45.80 -28.48 -5.28
C LYS A 11 -45.22 -27.75 -6.49
N ARG A 12 -43.89 -27.61 -6.53
CA ARG A 12 -43.19 -26.98 -7.66
C ARG A 12 -43.41 -27.85 -8.89
N ALA A 13 -44.01 -27.29 -9.93
CA ALA A 13 -44.22 -27.96 -11.20
C ALA A 13 -42.89 -28.48 -11.77
N PRO A 14 -42.87 -29.65 -12.44
CA PRO A 14 -41.66 -30.20 -13.02
C PRO A 14 -41.16 -29.27 -14.13
N MET A 15 -40.03 -28.60 -13.87
CA MET A 15 -39.44 -27.67 -14.84
C MET A 15 -38.80 -28.44 -15.98
N THR A 16 -39.14 -28.06 -17.20
CA THR A 16 -38.59 -28.65 -18.43
C THR A 16 -37.10 -28.33 -18.55
N ILE A 17 -36.33 -29.17 -19.25
CA ILE A 17 -34.87 -29.00 -19.41
C ILE A 17 -34.53 -27.60 -19.96
N ARG A 18 -35.35 -27.08 -20.88
CA ARG A 18 -35.23 -25.73 -21.44
C ARG A 18 -35.33 -24.63 -20.38
N GLN A 19 -36.25 -24.76 -19.42
CA GLN A 19 -36.38 -23.80 -18.32
C GLN A 19 -35.18 -23.81 -17.37
N ARG A 20 -34.53 -24.96 -17.16
CA ARG A 20 -33.29 -25.03 -16.37
C ARG A 20 -32.13 -24.33 -17.08
N ILE A 21 -32.00 -24.52 -18.39
CA ILE A 21 -30.95 -23.90 -19.19
C ILE A 21 -31.14 -22.38 -19.20
N VAL A 22 -32.34 -21.89 -19.52
CA VAL A 22 -32.62 -20.43 -19.55
C VAL A 22 -32.31 -19.78 -18.21
N ARG A 23 -32.70 -20.39 -17.09
CA ARG A 23 -32.44 -19.84 -15.75
C ARG A 23 -30.94 -19.83 -15.40
N ARG A 24 -30.18 -20.86 -15.80
CA ARG A 24 -28.73 -20.90 -15.59
C ARG A 24 -28.02 -19.84 -16.44
N VAL A 25 -28.42 -19.71 -17.71
CA VAL A 25 -27.88 -18.70 -18.63
C VAL A 25 -28.15 -17.29 -18.12
N LEU A 26 -29.36 -17.01 -17.63
CA LEU A 26 -29.73 -15.72 -17.03
C LEU A 26 -28.92 -15.35 -15.79
N MET A 27 -28.36 -16.33 -15.07
CA MET A 27 -27.48 -16.09 -13.92
C MET A 27 -26.01 -15.98 -14.34
N VAL A 28 -25.55 -16.81 -15.28
CA VAL A 28 -24.14 -16.90 -15.67
C VAL A 28 -23.72 -15.70 -16.53
N ILE A 29 -24.56 -15.26 -17.46
CA ILE A 29 -24.25 -14.11 -18.34
C ILE A 29 -23.96 -12.84 -17.53
N PRO A 30 -24.83 -12.34 -16.62
CA PRO A 30 -24.55 -11.12 -15.90
C PRO A 30 -23.33 -11.24 -14.97
N MET A 31 -23.07 -12.43 -14.42
CA MET A 31 -21.92 -12.66 -13.57
C MET A 31 -20.60 -12.61 -14.37
N ALA A 32 -20.58 -13.20 -15.57
CA ALA A 32 -19.44 -13.13 -16.48
C ALA A 32 -19.20 -11.69 -16.98
N LEU A 33 -20.29 -10.96 -17.27
CA LEU A 33 -20.21 -9.55 -17.70
C LEU A 33 -19.68 -8.65 -16.58
N LEU A 34 -20.10 -8.87 -15.34
CA LEU A 34 -19.53 -8.21 -14.15
C LEU A 34 -18.05 -8.52 -13.98
N ALA A 35 -17.64 -9.78 -14.11
CA ALA A 35 -16.23 -10.16 -14.02
C ALA A 35 -15.39 -9.49 -15.11
N PHE A 36 -15.91 -9.41 -16.33
CA PHE A 36 -15.26 -8.71 -17.45
C PHE A 36 -15.11 -7.21 -17.17
N ILE A 37 -16.14 -6.56 -16.62
CA ILE A 37 -16.09 -5.14 -16.25
C ILE A 37 -15.05 -4.92 -15.14
N VAL A 38 -15.06 -5.72 -14.08
CA VAL A 38 -14.10 -5.61 -12.98
C VAL A 38 -12.66 -5.78 -13.48
N MET A 39 -12.43 -6.75 -14.37
CA MET A 39 -11.13 -6.99 -14.98
C MET A 39 -10.71 -5.84 -15.91
N ARG A 40 -11.63 -5.30 -16.72
CA ARG A 40 -11.34 -4.19 -17.65
C ARG A 40 -11.07 -2.87 -16.92
N MET A 41 -11.71 -2.67 -15.76
CA MET A 41 -11.59 -1.48 -14.92
C MET A 41 -10.35 -1.51 -14.01
N GLY A 42 -9.63 -2.64 -13.91
CA GLY A 42 -8.41 -2.75 -13.09
C GLY A 42 -8.65 -2.61 -11.58
N TRP A 43 -9.89 -2.78 -11.12
CA TRP A 43 -10.23 -2.63 -9.69
C TRP A 43 -9.62 -3.73 -8.81
N LEU A 44 -9.37 -4.90 -9.39
CA LEU A 44 -8.65 -5.99 -8.71
C LEU A 44 -7.19 -5.63 -8.45
N ASP A 45 -6.52 -4.99 -9.40
CA ASP A 45 -5.12 -4.58 -9.25
C ASP A 45 -4.98 -3.46 -8.21
N GLN A 46 -5.94 -2.53 -8.15
CA GLN A 46 -5.93 -1.43 -7.18
C GLN A 46 -6.21 -1.90 -5.73
N ALA A 47 -7.04 -2.95 -5.57
CA ALA A 47 -7.22 -3.63 -4.30
C ALA A 47 -5.99 -4.47 -3.92
N ALA A 48 -5.32 -5.09 -4.89
CA ALA A 48 -4.08 -5.80 -4.68
C ALA A 48 -2.96 -4.84 -4.23
N ASP A 49 -2.80 -3.68 -4.86
CA ASP A 49 -1.76 -2.70 -4.50
C ASP A 49 -1.91 -2.16 -3.07
N ARG A 50 -3.14 -1.93 -2.61
CA ARG A 50 -3.41 -1.57 -1.21
C ARG A 50 -3.11 -2.70 -0.22
N LEU A 51 -3.13 -3.95 -0.68
CA LEU A 51 -2.74 -5.11 0.13
C LEU A 51 -1.23 -5.37 0.07
N THR A 52 -0.55 -4.99 -1.02
CA THR A 52 0.88 -5.24 -1.23
C THR A 52 1.76 -4.34 -0.36
N PHE A 53 1.31 -3.14 0.03
CA PHE A 53 1.90 -2.40 1.17
C PHE A 53 1.43 -3.02 2.51
N SER A 54 1.61 -4.33 2.63
CA SER A 54 1.23 -5.12 3.79
C SER A 54 2.00 -4.64 5.01
N LYS A 55 1.42 -4.80 6.21
CA LYS A 55 2.08 -4.49 7.49
C LYS A 55 3.54 -5.00 7.58
N VAL A 56 3.89 -6.03 6.79
CA VAL A 56 5.22 -6.61 6.68
C VAL A 56 6.26 -5.67 6.05
N SER A 57 5.89 -4.75 5.14
CA SER A 57 6.84 -3.79 4.54
C SER A 57 7.35 -2.74 5.54
N TRP A 58 6.57 -2.47 6.60
CA TRP A 58 7.04 -1.68 7.74
C TRP A 58 8.11 -2.41 8.55
N PHE A 59 8.16 -3.73 8.47
CA PHE A 59 9.13 -4.57 9.17
C PHE A 59 10.38 -4.89 8.32
N ASP A 60 10.28 -4.82 6.99
CA ASP A 60 11.39 -5.02 6.07
C ASP A 60 12.13 -3.70 5.78
N ASN A 61 13.34 -3.59 6.31
CA ASN A 61 14.20 -2.41 6.14
C ASN A 61 14.50 -2.10 4.66
N THR A 62 14.52 -3.11 3.79
CA THR A 62 14.82 -2.93 2.36
C THR A 62 13.64 -2.29 1.64
N ALA A 63 12.44 -2.83 1.85
CA ALA A 63 11.20 -2.28 1.29
C ALA A 63 10.89 -0.89 1.84
N LEU A 64 11.18 -0.67 3.12
CA LEU A 64 11.01 0.61 3.79
C LEU A 64 11.91 1.70 3.18
N VAL A 65 13.20 1.40 3.00
CA VAL A 65 14.15 2.33 2.40
C VAL A 65 13.80 2.64 0.94
N GLU A 66 13.41 1.65 0.16
CA GLU A 66 13.04 1.85 -1.24
C GLU A 66 11.77 2.70 -1.40
N HIS A 67 10.80 2.50 -0.50
CA HIS A 67 9.61 3.32 -0.44
C HIS A 67 9.93 4.77 -0.11
N PHE A 68 10.72 5.03 0.94
CA PHE A 68 11.09 6.38 1.32
C PHE A 68 11.96 7.06 0.28
N ARG A 69 12.84 6.33 -0.44
CA ARG A 69 13.58 6.89 -1.57
C ARG A 69 12.64 7.48 -2.62
N THR A 70 11.54 6.78 -2.91
CA THR A 70 10.53 7.26 -3.86
C THR A 70 9.78 8.48 -3.32
N ILE A 71 9.28 8.42 -2.08
CA ILE A 71 8.48 9.51 -1.48
C ILE A 71 9.30 10.79 -1.31
N VAL A 72 10.52 10.69 -0.77
CA VAL A 72 11.41 11.84 -0.55
C VAL A 72 11.70 12.57 -1.86
N THR A 73 11.95 11.81 -2.94
CA THR A 73 12.22 12.39 -4.26
C THR A 73 10.95 12.99 -4.87
N HIS A 74 9.81 12.32 -4.71
CA HIS A 74 8.52 12.77 -5.25
C HIS A 74 8.05 14.06 -4.57
N ASN A 75 8.24 14.19 -3.26
CA ASN A 75 7.81 15.34 -2.48
C ASN A 75 8.79 16.51 -2.54
N GLY A 76 9.83 16.43 -3.38
CA GLY A 76 10.80 17.51 -3.59
C GLY A 76 11.61 17.82 -2.33
N MET A 77 11.77 16.85 -1.43
CA MET A 77 12.48 17.06 -0.17
C MET A 77 13.99 17.25 -0.38
N THR A 78 14.50 16.84 -1.54
CA THR A 78 15.89 17.02 -1.93
C THR A 78 15.97 17.52 -3.36
N HIS A 79 16.96 18.36 -3.67
CA HIS A 79 17.25 18.74 -5.05
C HIS A 79 18.06 17.67 -5.79
N ASP A 80 18.65 16.74 -5.04
CA ASP A 80 19.44 15.65 -5.58
C ASP A 80 18.60 14.51 -6.17
N ARG A 81 19.21 13.82 -7.14
CA ARG A 81 18.64 12.61 -7.75
C ARG A 81 18.56 11.49 -6.71
N LYS A 82 17.53 10.65 -6.81
CA LYS A 82 17.31 9.47 -5.95
C LYS A 82 18.54 8.55 -5.74
N ASP A 83 19.40 8.45 -6.75
CA ASP A 83 20.60 7.59 -6.74
C ASP A 83 21.76 8.23 -5.94
N CYS A 84 21.66 9.53 -5.67
CA CYS A 84 22.55 10.32 -4.85
C CYS A 84 22.09 10.43 -3.39
N LEU A 85 21.04 9.71 -2.99
CA LEU A 85 20.57 9.68 -1.60
C LEU A 85 20.97 8.35 -0.95
N LEU A 86 21.66 8.45 0.18
CA LEU A 86 21.89 7.33 1.10
C LEU A 86 20.86 7.38 2.22
N PHE A 87 20.25 6.24 2.49
CA PHE A 87 19.40 6.02 3.64
C PHE A 87 20.16 5.09 4.59
N VAL A 88 20.54 5.60 5.75
CA VAL A 88 21.28 4.86 6.76
C VAL A 88 20.33 4.52 7.91
N LEU A 89 20.14 3.23 8.16
CA LEU A 89 19.36 2.77 9.31
C LEU A 89 20.26 2.72 10.54
N ASN A 90 19.81 3.27 11.65
CA ASN A 90 20.50 3.11 12.92
C ASN A 90 20.15 1.74 13.53
N GLY A 91 21.11 0.82 13.54
CA GLY A 91 20.93 -0.56 14.05
C GLY A 91 20.80 -0.68 15.57
N ASN A 92 21.00 0.41 16.32
CA ASN A 92 20.83 0.44 17.77
C ASN A 92 19.40 0.82 18.20
N ASP A 93 18.54 1.17 17.25
CA ASP A 93 17.17 1.54 17.54
C ASP A 93 16.29 0.30 17.80
N PRO A 94 15.25 0.43 18.64
CA PRO A 94 14.31 -0.66 18.90
C PRO A 94 13.62 -1.11 17.61
N PRO A 95 13.23 -2.40 17.51
CA PRO A 95 12.60 -2.94 16.30
C PRO A 95 11.25 -2.31 15.98
N ASP A 96 10.64 -1.60 16.94
CA ASP A 96 9.34 -0.95 16.82
C ASP A 96 9.42 0.50 16.30
N ALA A 97 10.58 1.15 16.47
CA ALA A 97 10.80 2.53 16.04
C ALA A 97 12.22 2.67 15.49
N THR A 98 12.35 3.00 14.20
CA THR A 98 13.65 3.10 13.54
C THR A 98 13.90 4.53 13.07
N ASN A 99 15.08 5.07 13.37
CA ASN A 99 15.55 6.30 12.75
C ASN A 99 16.31 5.96 11.46
N LEU A 100 15.91 6.61 10.37
CA LEU A 100 16.61 6.56 9.09
C LEU A 100 17.22 7.93 8.84
N ASP A 101 18.55 7.99 8.75
CA ASP A 101 19.23 9.21 8.35
C ASP A 101 19.32 9.26 6.83
N VAL A 102 18.82 10.35 6.26
CA VAL A 102 18.94 10.65 4.82
C VAL A 102 20.15 11.53 4.62
N MET A 103 21.10 11.03 3.83
CA MET A 103 22.39 11.67 3.58
C MET A 103 22.62 11.86 2.09
N GLU A 104 23.32 12.93 1.72
CA GLU A 104 23.74 13.13 0.33
C GLU A 104 24.98 12.30 0.02
N ARG A 105 24.89 11.56 -1.08
CA ARG A 105 25.99 10.84 -1.68
C ARG A 105 26.72 11.79 -2.61
N HIS A 106 27.97 12.08 -2.32
CA HIS A 106 28.79 12.87 -3.24
C HIS A 106 29.69 12.01 -4.13
N SER A 107 29.67 10.68 -4.07
CA SER A 107 30.55 9.83 -4.90
C SER A 107 30.00 9.57 -6.31
N GLY A 108 30.87 9.52 -7.32
CA GLY A 108 30.50 9.10 -8.69
C GLY A 108 29.99 10.26 -9.54
N SER A 109 28.75 10.17 -10.03
CA SER A 109 28.09 11.19 -10.88
C SER A 109 27.24 12.21 -10.10
N CYS A 110 27.34 12.19 -8.77
CA CYS A 110 26.58 13.05 -7.87
C CYS A 110 27.39 14.32 -7.53
N PRO A 111 26.76 15.50 -7.55
CA PRO A 111 27.42 16.76 -7.20
C PRO A 111 27.75 16.82 -5.69
N GLY A 112 28.80 17.55 -5.32
CA GLY A 112 29.17 17.80 -3.93
C GLY A 112 30.65 17.54 -3.61
N ASP A 113 31.08 17.90 -2.40
CA ASP A 113 32.43 17.58 -1.92
C ASP A 113 32.49 16.11 -1.50
N HIS A 114 33.27 15.31 -2.22
CA HIS A 114 33.48 13.87 -2.00
C HIS A 114 33.94 13.52 -0.59
N ASN A 115 34.53 14.47 0.14
CA ASN A 115 35.05 14.25 1.49
C ASN A 115 34.00 14.53 2.59
N THR A 116 32.80 14.96 2.22
CA THR A 116 31.71 15.25 3.15
C THR A 116 30.49 14.40 2.83
N LEU A 117 29.84 13.88 3.88
CA LEU A 117 28.57 13.17 3.81
C LEU A 117 27.56 13.94 4.67
N PRO A 118 27.04 15.08 4.18
CA PRO A 118 26.11 15.88 4.96
C PRO A 118 24.81 15.10 5.15
N ARG A 119 24.33 15.07 6.39
CA ARG A 119 22.99 14.58 6.71
C ARG A 119 21.99 15.67 6.36
N LEU A 120 20.99 15.34 5.56
CA LEU A 120 19.93 16.26 5.17
C LEU A 120 18.85 16.36 6.24
N PHE A 121 18.31 15.21 6.63
CA PHE A 121 17.25 15.09 7.62
C PHE A 121 17.18 13.63 8.11
N THR A 122 16.47 13.44 9.21
CA THR A 122 16.20 12.17 9.87
C THR A 122 14.71 11.84 9.76
N LEU A 123 14.41 10.63 9.32
CA LEU A 123 13.07 10.06 9.30
C LEU A 123 12.91 9.16 10.52
N ARG A 124 11.93 9.49 11.36
CA ARG A 124 11.46 8.66 12.47
C ARG A 124 10.30 7.82 11.99
N VAL A 125 10.50 6.52 11.90
CA VAL A 125 9.48 5.56 11.50
C VAL A 125 8.99 4.85 12.75
N ASP A 126 7.74 5.07 13.12
CA ASP A 126 7.05 4.28 14.13
C ASP A 126 6.25 3.19 13.43
N ARG A 127 6.69 1.94 13.58
CA ARG A 127 6.10 0.78 12.93
C ARG A 127 4.79 0.36 13.60
N LEU A 128 4.59 0.70 14.87
CA LEU A 128 3.36 0.40 15.62
C LEU A 128 2.23 1.34 15.22
N SER A 129 2.51 2.64 15.16
CA SER A 129 1.53 3.64 14.72
C SER A 129 1.45 3.81 13.20
N GLN A 130 2.33 3.12 12.45
CA GLN A 130 2.44 3.22 10.99
C GLN A 130 2.58 4.68 10.54
N SER A 131 3.35 5.45 11.30
CA SER A 131 3.53 6.88 11.09
C SER A 131 5.00 7.23 10.88
N VAL A 132 5.22 8.31 10.15
CA VAL A 132 6.55 8.78 9.77
C VAL A 132 6.64 10.24 10.09
N GLN A 133 7.66 10.59 10.85
CA GLN A 133 8.02 11.96 11.15
C GLN A 133 9.35 12.29 10.50
N THR A 134 9.50 13.53 10.04
CA THR A 134 10.71 14.05 9.42
C THR A 134 11.11 15.33 10.12
N ASP A 135 12.39 15.68 10.13
CA ASP A 135 12.88 17.01 10.53
C ASP A 135 13.33 17.85 9.32
N TRP A 136 12.83 17.49 8.13
CA TRP A 136 13.07 18.21 6.88
C TRP A 136 12.72 19.70 6.99
N GLN A 137 13.62 20.59 6.55
CA GLN A 137 13.55 22.05 6.71
C GLN A 137 13.59 22.58 8.16
N THR A 138 13.41 21.73 9.16
CA THR A 138 13.44 22.10 10.59
C THR A 138 14.33 21.14 11.39
N PRO A 139 15.66 21.26 11.29
CA PRO A 139 16.59 20.33 11.94
C PRO A 139 16.30 20.17 13.44
N GLY A 140 16.05 18.94 13.88
CA GLY A 140 15.74 18.63 15.28
C GLY A 140 14.28 18.82 15.71
N VAL A 141 13.40 19.34 14.84
CA VAL A 141 11.95 19.41 15.08
C VAL A 141 11.24 18.43 14.15
N PHE A 142 10.75 17.34 14.74
CA PHE A 142 10.04 16.29 14.01
C PHE A 142 8.57 16.67 13.78
N HIS A 143 8.15 16.59 12.53
CA HIS A 143 6.78 16.83 12.09
C HIS A 143 6.34 15.72 11.12
N ALA A 144 5.03 15.55 10.94
CA ALA A 144 4.53 14.51 10.05
C ALA A 144 5.03 14.75 8.61
N MET A 145 5.49 13.67 7.96
CA MET A 145 5.95 13.75 6.58
C MET A 145 4.82 14.25 5.67
N PRO A 146 5.07 15.24 4.79
CA PRO A 146 4.07 15.65 3.80
C PRO A 146 3.73 14.46 2.90
N GLN A 147 2.43 14.26 2.64
CA GLN A 147 1.92 13.18 1.77
C GLN A 147 1.73 13.66 0.33
#